data_AF-A0A5P9F0A8-F1
#
_entry.id   AF-A0A5P9F0A8-F1
#
_cell.length_a   1.000
_cell.length_b   1.000
_cell.length_c   1.000
_cell.angle_alpha   90.00
_cell.angle_beta   90.00
_cell.angle_gamma   90.00
#
_symmetry.space_group_name_H-M   'P 1'
#
loop_
_entity.id
_entity.type
_entity.pdbx_description
1 polymer ?
#
loop_
_entity_poly.entity_id
_entity_poly.type
_entity_poly.pdbx_seq_one_letter_code
_entity_poly.pdbx_strand_id
1 'polypeptide(L)'
;MKFLKYMLPALALLFVNQSFAEVVFISGVKHSVTEYSHSSDTQRVADIDILGDEGQEITFDITAIVSGLGRLNPDVICRYTYGRDNCYTRNHPRIFDFVYDVRVTANCVAKDGSRTAIGADRDNKNVYTSVPISDFRSEVVLTIDNASISGEKCETLTIDIQGDLDVINDVDLKVFTYEKF
;
A
#
# COMPACT_ATOMS: atom_id res chain seq x y z
N MET A 1 73.30 -18.97 -1.61
CA MET A 1 71.85 -19.27 -1.50
C MET A 1 71.24 -18.43 -0.36
N LYS A 2 70.85 -17.17 -0.62
CA LYS A 2 70.29 -16.25 0.42
C LYS A 2 68.98 -15.57 0.03
N PHE A 3 68.43 -15.85 -1.16
CA PHE A 3 67.22 -15.19 -1.67
C PHE A 3 65.91 -15.98 -1.44
N LEU A 4 65.98 -17.20 -0.90
CA LEU A 4 64.79 -18.06 -0.76
C LEU A 4 64.00 -17.83 0.55
N LYS A 5 64.49 -17.01 1.48
CA LYS A 5 63.86 -16.83 2.82
C LYS A 5 62.85 -15.69 2.90
N TYR A 6 62.72 -14.87 1.86
CA TYR A 6 61.84 -13.68 1.88
C TYR A 6 60.56 -13.83 1.04
N MET A 7 60.32 -14.98 0.40
CA MET A 7 59.12 -15.23 -0.42
C MET A 7 57.98 -15.93 0.33
N LEU A 8 58.16 -16.33 1.60
CA LEU A 8 57.10 -17.00 2.35
C LEU A 8 56.02 -16.10 3.01
N PRO A 9 56.24 -14.80 3.34
CA PRO A 9 55.18 -14.02 3.97
C PRO A 9 54.18 -13.43 2.97
N ALA A 10 54.49 -13.41 1.67
CA ALA A 10 53.60 -12.85 0.65
C ALA A 10 52.48 -13.82 0.22
N LEU A 11 52.67 -15.14 0.39
CA LEU A 11 51.66 -16.13 0.03
C LEU A 11 50.57 -16.29 1.11
N ALA A 12 50.83 -15.86 2.35
CA ALA A 12 49.86 -15.91 3.45
C ALA A 12 48.78 -14.81 3.36
N LEU A 13 49.02 -13.75 2.59
CA LEU A 13 48.07 -12.64 2.40
C LEU A 13 47.04 -12.89 1.28
N LEU A 14 47.17 -13.98 0.51
CA LEU A 14 46.25 -14.29 -0.58
C LEU A 14 45.06 -15.19 -0.18
N PHE A 15 44.98 -15.59 1.10
CA PHE A 15 43.90 -16.45 1.60
C PHE A 15 42.87 -15.75 2.50
N VAL A 16 42.96 -14.43 2.66
CA VAL A 16 42.02 -13.65 3.51
C VAL A 16 41.05 -12.87 2.62
N ASN A 17 40.28 -13.58 1.81
CA ASN A 17 39.08 -13.04 1.15
C ASN A 17 38.07 -14.18 0.97
N GLN A 18 37.73 -14.87 2.06
CA GLN A 18 36.41 -15.48 2.12
C GLN A 18 35.43 -14.34 2.34
N SER A 19 35.01 -13.72 1.23
CA SER A 19 33.68 -13.11 1.17
C SER A 19 32.74 -14.25 1.55
N PHE A 20 32.31 -14.26 2.82
CA PHE A 20 31.10 -14.98 3.16
C PHE A 20 30.03 -14.32 2.28
N ALA A 21 29.57 -15.07 1.28
CA ALA A 21 28.26 -14.78 0.73
C ALA A 21 27.33 -14.89 1.93
N GLU A 22 26.92 -13.74 2.46
CA GLU A 22 25.93 -13.65 3.52
C GLU A 22 24.70 -14.35 2.95
N VAL A 23 24.47 -15.59 3.41
CA VAL A 23 23.31 -16.36 3.00
C VAL A 23 22.15 -15.75 3.76
N VAL A 24 21.50 -14.76 3.14
CA VAL A 24 20.27 -14.16 3.66
C VAL A 24 19.17 -15.20 3.50
N PHE A 25 18.72 -15.80 4.60
CA PHE A 25 17.52 -16.61 4.57
C PHE A 25 16.33 -15.65 4.61
N ILE A 26 15.45 -15.77 3.63
CA ILE A 26 14.20 -14.99 3.57
C ILE A 26 13.06 -16.01 3.66
N SER A 27 12.33 -15.96 4.77
CA SER A 27 11.05 -16.66 4.91
C SER A 27 9.94 -15.64 4.69
N GLY A 28 8.90 -15.98 3.94
CA GLY A 28 7.81 -15.04 3.71
C GLY A 28 6.48 -15.69 3.34
N VAL A 29 5.40 -14.96 3.59
CA VAL A 29 4.02 -15.37 3.35
C VAL A 29 3.32 -14.32 2.49
N LYS A 30 2.53 -14.79 1.51
CA LYS A 30 1.64 -13.95 0.72
C LYS A 30 0.20 -14.15 1.20
N HIS A 31 -0.44 -13.08 1.62
CA HIS A 31 -1.87 -13.04 1.90
C HIS A 31 -2.60 -12.39 0.72
N SER A 32 -3.67 -13.03 0.26
CA SER A 32 -4.66 -12.43 -0.65
C SER A 32 -5.94 -12.28 0.15
N VAL A 33 -6.33 -11.05 0.42
CA VAL A 33 -7.42 -10.76 1.35
C VAL A 33 -8.71 -10.59 0.57
N THR A 34 -9.68 -11.46 0.86
CA THR A 34 -11.03 -11.41 0.28
C THR A 34 -12.11 -11.14 1.34
N GLU A 35 -11.75 -11.22 2.62
CA GLU A 35 -12.64 -10.99 3.75
C GLU A 35 -12.11 -9.82 4.59
N TYR A 36 -13.01 -8.92 4.96
CA TYR A 36 -12.70 -7.69 5.70
C TYR A 36 -13.40 -7.72 7.05
N SER A 37 -12.69 -7.34 8.11
CA SER A 37 -13.27 -7.19 9.46
C SER A 37 -14.24 -6.02 9.54
N HIS A 38 -14.07 -5.01 8.68
CA HIS A 38 -15.04 -3.94 8.46
C HIS A 38 -15.19 -3.62 6.96
N SER A 39 -16.43 -3.39 6.52
CA SER A 39 -16.76 -3.07 5.13
C SER A 39 -17.98 -2.13 5.05
N SER A 40 -17.79 -0.94 4.48
CA SER A 40 -18.82 0.09 4.27
C SER A 40 -18.57 0.86 2.97
N ASP A 41 -19.51 1.65 2.45
CA ASP A 41 -19.34 2.28 1.12
C ASP A 41 -18.02 3.07 0.93
N THR A 42 -17.40 3.55 2.00
CA THR A 42 -16.17 4.36 1.96
C THR A 42 -14.98 3.76 2.70
N GLN A 43 -15.12 2.58 3.32
CA GLN A 43 -14.05 2.00 4.13
C GLN A 43 -13.98 0.46 4.06
N ARG A 44 -12.76 -0.08 4.04
CA ARG A 44 -12.45 -1.51 4.21
C ARG A 44 -11.33 -1.66 5.24
N VAL A 45 -11.51 -2.56 6.20
CA VAL A 45 -10.46 -2.91 7.18
C VAL A 45 -10.19 -4.40 7.11
N ALA A 46 -8.92 -4.76 7.01
CA ALA A 46 -8.45 -6.14 7.04
C ALA A 46 -7.50 -6.33 8.22
N ASP A 47 -7.68 -7.43 8.94
CA ASP A 47 -6.80 -7.84 10.03
C ASP A 47 -6.12 -9.15 9.64
N ILE A 48 -4.79 -9.19 9.67
CA ILE A 48 -3.98 -10.33 9.27
C ILE A 48 -3.10 -10.76 10.44
N ASP A 49 -3.27 -12.00 10.89
CA ASP A 49 -2.40 -12.57 11.92
C ASP A 49 -1.01 -12.84 11.35
N ILE A 50 0.00 -12.27 12.00
CA ILE A 50 1.41 -12.45 11.69
C ILE A 50 1.92 -13.61 12.54
N LEU A 51 2.24 -14.71 11.86
CA LEU A 51 2.79 -15.91 12.50
C LEU A 51 4.32 -15.89 12.37
N GLY A 52 5.02 -16.13 13.47
CA GLY A 52 6.46 -16.39 13.44
C GLY A 52 7.36 -15.27 13.97
N ASP A 53 6.82 -14.15 14.44
CA ASP A 53 7.64 -13.07 14.98
C ASP A 53 8.40 -13.49 16.25
N GLU A 54 9.67 -13.87 16.07
CA GLU A 54 10.61 -14.20 17.14
C GLU A 54 11.49 -12.99 17.55
N GLY A 55 11.12 -11.77 17.15
CA GLY A 55 11.86 -10.53 17.44
C GLY A 55 12.88 -10.13 16.36
N GLN A 56 12.72 -10.68 15.16
CA GLN A 56 13.54 -10.35 13.99
C GLN A 56 12.94 -9.17 13.23
N GLU A 57 13.69 -8.63 12.25
CA GLU A 57 13.13 -7.59 11.38
C GLU A 57 12.14 -8.21 10.39
N ILE A 58 10.87 -7.82 10.52
CA ILE A 58 9.81 -8.18 9.57
C ILE A 58 9.65 -7.03 8.60
N THR A 59 9.64 -7.35 7.31
CA THR A 59 9.34 -6.41 6.23
C THR A 59 7.97 -6.71 5.63
N PHE A 60 7.25 -5.66 5.26
CA PHE A 60 5.91 -5.66 4.71
C PHE A 60 5.92 -4.97 3.34
N ASP A 61 5.42 -5.67 2.33
CA ASP A 61 5.04 -5.10 1.03
C ASP A 61 3.52 -5.25 0.88
N ILE A 62 2.81 -4.13 0.85
CA ILE A 62 1.34 -4.09 0.81
C ILE A 62 0.93 -3.39 -0.48
N THR A 63 0.07 -4.05 -1.25
CA THR A 63 -0.53 -3.48 -2.46
C THR A 63 -2.04 -3.59 -2.36
N ALA A 64 -2.72 -2.45 -2.44
CA ALA A 64 -4.17 -2.36 -2.51
C ALA A 64 -4.58 -1.78 -3.87
N ILE A 65 -5.37 -2.53 -4.63
CA ILE A 65 -6.04 -2.03 -5.84
C ILE A 65 -7.48 -1.74 -5.46
N VAL A 66 -7.87 -0.48 -5.45
CA VAL A 66 -9.19 -0.01 -5.04
C VAL A 66 -9.94 0.46 -6.26
N SER A 67 -11.09 -0.15 -6.54
CA SER A 67 -12.00 0.32 -7.59
C SER A 67 -13.25 0.92 -6.99
N GLY A 68 -13.69 2.05 -7.53
CA GLY A 68 -14.81 2.80 -6.97
C GLY A 68 -15.38 3.84 -7.92
N LEU A 69 -16.40 4.53 -7.43
CA LEU A 69 -17.02 5.68 -8.09
C LEU A 69 -16.52 6.95 -7.40
N GLY A 70 -15.78 7.78 -8.14
CA GLY A 70 -15.45 9.12 -7.68
C GLY A 70 -16.66 10.03 -7.67
N ARG A 71 -16.54 11.17 -6.99
CA ARG A 71 -17.64 12.12 -6.81
C ARG A 71 -17.53 13.26 -7.81
N LEU A 72 -18.68 13.74 -8.28
CA LEU A 72 -18.76 15.02 -8.99
C LEU A 72 -18.82 16.19 -8.00
N ASN A 73 -17.90 17.14 -8.15
CA ASN A 73 -17.89 18.36 -7.35
C ASN A 73 -17.96 19.60 -8.28
N PRO A 74 -18.79 20.61 -7.99
CA PRO A 74 -19.96 20.55 -7.12
C PRO A 74 -21.10 19.75 -7.75
N ASP A 75 -22.08 19.36 -6.93
CA ASP A 75 -23.25 18.58 -7.34
C ASP A 75 -23.86 19.09 -8.66
N VAL A 76 -24.08 18.17 -9.60
CA VAL A 76 -24.70 18.45 -10.88
C VAL A 76 -26.21 18.60 -10.70
N ILE A 77 -26.74 19.75 -11.10
CA ILE A 77 -28.18 19.99 -11.15
C ILE A 77 -28.65 19.75 -12.58
N CYS A 78 -29.43 18.69 -12.79
CA CYS A 78 -30.08 18.43 -14.08
C CYS A 78 -31.50 19.01 -14.10
N ARG A 79 -31.82 19.76 -15.15
CA ARG A 79 -33.17 20.26 -15.43
C ARG A 79 -33.65 19.76 -16.78
N TYR A 80 -34.81 19.10 -16.77
CA TYR A 80 -35.50 18.69 -17.98
C TYR A 80 -36.20 19.90 -18.61
N THR A 81 -35.75 20.31 -19.81
CA THR A 81 -36.33 21.43 -20.55
C THR A 81 -36.44 21.06 -22.03
N TYR A 82 -37.59 21.30 -22.66
CA TYR A 82 -37.83 21.05 -24.08
C TYR A 82 -37.46 19.63 -24.57
N GLY A 83 -37.72 18.61 -23.75
CA GLY A 83 -37.44 17.22 -24.14
C GLY A 83 -35.98 16.80 -24.02
N ARG A 84 -35.12 17.58 -23.36
CA ARG A 84 -33.72 17.26 -23.09
C ARG A 84 -33.33 17.57 -21.66
N ASP A 85 -32.45 16.76 -21.09
CA ASP A 85 -31.79 17.05 -19.82
C ASP A 85 -30.67 18.06 -20.02
N ASN A 86 -30.76 19.19 -19.31
CA ASN A 86 -29.71 20.20 -19.25
C ASN A 86 -29.10 20.16 -17.85
N CYS A 87 -27.91 19.58 -17.75
CA CYS A 87 -27.17 19.45 -16.51
C CYS A 87 -26.12 20.57 -16.39
N TYR A 88 -26.04 21.20 -15.23
CA TYR A 88 -25.07 22.26 -14.94
C TYR A 88 -24.62 22.18 -13.48
N THR A 89 -23.37 22.58 -13.19
CA THR A 89 -22.91 22.72 -11.81
C THR A 89 -23.20 24.14 -11.30
N ARG A 90 -23.44 24.27 -9.99
CA ARG A 90 -23.94 25.52 -9.37
C ARG A 90 -23.03 26.74 -9.60
N ASN A 91 -21.72 26.52 -9.74
CA ASN A 91 -20.71 27.59 -9.82
C ASN A 91 -20.08 27.72 -11.22
N HIS A 92 -20.04 26.67 -12.03
CA HIS A 92 -19.43 26.69 -13.37
C HIS A 92 -20.20 25.81 -14.35
N PRO A 93 -21.12 26.38 -15.17
CA PRO A 93 -22.11 25.62 -15.94
C PRO A 93 -21.56 24.67 -17.03
N ARG A 94 -20.24 24.53 -17.14
CA ARG A 94 -19.56 23.67 -18.12
C ARG A 94 -18.42 22.84 -17.54
N ILE A 95 -18.08 22.96 -16.25
CA ILE A 95 -16.98 22.20 -15.66
C ILE A 95 -17.57 21.13 -14.74
N PHE A 96 -17.21 19.88 -15.01
CA PHE A 96 -17.44 18.75 -14.10
C PHE A 96 -16.10 18.45 -13.43
N ASP A 97 -16.02 18.59 -12.10
CA ASP A 97 -14.84 18.18 -11.35
C ASP A 97 -15.08 16.74 -10.91
N PHE A 98 -14.30 15.81 -11.44
CA PHE A 98 -14.26 14.44 -10.93
C PHE A 98 -13.18 14.37 -9.85
N VAL A 99 -13.59 14.06 -8.63
CA VAL A 99 -12.71 14.04 -7.46
C VAL A 99 -12.76 12.67 -6.82
N TYR A 100 -11.57 12.15 -6.47
CA TYR A 100 -11.43 11.07 -5.52
C TYR A 100 -10.24 11.31 -4.62
N ASP A 101 -10.31 10.72 -3.43
CA ASP A 101 -9.22 10.67 -2.49
C ASP A 101 -9.24 9.34 -1.74
N VAL A 102 -8.27 8.48 -2.03
CA VAL A 102 -8.18 7.13 -1.48
C VAL A 102 -6.87 6.99 -0.72
N ARG A 103 -6.94 6.40 0.46
CA ARG A 103 -5.81 6.20 1.35
C ARG A 103 -5.79 4.76 1.84
N VAL A 104 -4.59 4.20 1.93
CA VAL A 104 -4.30 2.98 2.68
C VAL A 104 -3.41 3.32 3.86
N THR A 105 -3.66 2.71 5.01
CA THR A 105 -2.81 2.77 6.19
C THR A 105 -2.61 1.39 6.74
N ALA A 106 -1.40 1.08 7.15
CA ALA A 106 -1.05 -0.19 7.76
C ALA A 106 -0.45 0.05 9.14
N ASN A 107 -0.98 -0.67 10.13
CA ASN A 107 -0.50 -0.62 11.50
C ASN A 107 -0.33 -2.04 12.02
N CYS A 108 0.76 -2.25 12.72
CA CYS A 108 1.00 -3.44 13.48
C CYS A 108 0.43 -3.27 14.90
N VAL A 109 -0.22 -4.31 15.41
CA VAL A 109 -0.73 -4.39 16.78
C VAL A 109 0.00 -5.52 17.51
N ALA A 110 0.60 -5.19 18.65
CA ALA A 110 1.29 -6.16 19.51
C ALA A 110 0.36 -6.75 20.58
N LYS A 111 0.83 -7.80 21.28
CA LYS A 111 0.11 -8.48 22.38
C LYS A 111 -0.42 -7.56 23.47
N ASP A 112 0.34 -6.52 23.79
CA ASP A 112 0.00 -5.55 24.84
C ASP A 112 -0.99 -4.47 24.37
N GLY A 113 -1.41 -4.55 23.10
CA GLY A 113 -2.32 -3.60 22.45
C GLY A 113 -1.63 -2.34 21.93
N SER A 114 -0.30 -2.24 22.03
CA SER A 114 0.46 -1.15 21.40
C SER A 114 0.31 -1.21 19.87
N ARG A 115 0.35 -0.03 19.24
CA ARG A 115 0.17 0.13 17.80
C ARG A 115 1.36 0.83 17.21
N THR A 116 1.95 0.20 16.19
CA THR A 116 3.12 0.73 15.49
C THR A 116 2.76 0.93 14.03
N ALA A 117 2.96 2.16 13.53
CA ALA A 117 2.66 2.47 12.15
C ALA A 117 3.68 1.78 11.23
N ILE A 118 3.18 1.02 10.27
CA ILE A 118 4.01 0.36 9.24
C ILE A 118 4.16 1.29 8.05
N GLY A 119 3.06 1.87 7.58
CA GLY A 119 3.10 2.84 6.49
C GLY A 119 1.74 3.35 6.08
N ALA A 120 1.74 4.25 5.12
CA ALA A 120 0.55 4.77 4.50
C ALA A 120 0.85 5.24 3.08
N ASP A 121 -0.14 5.09 2.20
CA ASP A 121 -0.10 5.65 0.87
C ASP A 121 -1.46 6.29 0.54
N ARG A 122 -1.47 7.27 -0.37
CA ARG A 122 -2.65 8.05 -0.70
C ARG A 122 -2.57 8.55 -2.13
N ASP A 123 -3.65 8.33 -2.87
CA ASP A 123 -3.88 8.96 -4.17
C ASP A 123 -5.07 9.91 -4.07
N ASN A 124 -4.86 11.15 -4.48
CA ASN A 124 -5.86 12.19 -4.49
C ASN A 124 -5.84 12.85 -5.86
N LYS A 125 -6.93 12.72 -6.59
CA LYS A 125 -7.06 13.26 -7.93
C LYS A 125 -8.29 14.14 -8.03
N ASN A 126 -8.06 15.28 -8.66
CA ASN A 126 -9.11 16.17 -9.10
C ASN A 126 -8.94 16.42 -10.60
N VAL A 127 -9.93 16.04 -11.39
CA VAL A 127 -9.95 16.18 -12.84
C VAL A 127 -11.00 17.23 -13.22
N TYR A 128 -10.53 18.33 -13.77
CA TYR A 128 -11.37 19.40 -14.31
C TYR A 128 -11.59 19.17 -15.80
N THR A 129 -12.84 18.98 -16.22
CA THR A 129 -13.17 18.83 -17.64
C THR A 129 -14.34 19.69 -18.06
N SER A 130 -14.25 20.19 -19.30
CA SER A 130 -15.33 20.96 -19.95
C SER A 130 -16.36 20.08 -20.68
N VAL A 131 -16.15 18.76 -20.66
CA VAL A 131 -16.96 17.74 -21.34
C VAL A 131 -17.67 16.89 -20.28
N PRO A 132 -18.96 16.53 -20.48
CA PRO A 132 -19.66 15.61 -19.60
C PRO A 132 -18.89 14.30 -19.39
N ILE A 133 -18.70 13.93 -18.12
CA ILE A 133 -18.10 12.66 -17.74
C ILE A 133 -19.21 11.61 -17.74
N SER A 134 -19.07 10.58 -18.57
CA SER A 134 -20.02 9.47 -18.65
C SER A 134 -19.60 8.25 -17.82
N ASP A 135 -18.35 8.21 -17.34
CA ASP A 135 -17.80 7.14 -16.53
C ASP A 135 -17.08 7.72 -15.30
N PHE A 136 -17.58 7.39 -14.12
CA PHE A 136 -17.04 7.82 -12.83
C PHE A 136 -16.19 6.71 -12.17
N ARG A 137 -16.03 5.57 -12.85
CA ARG A 137 -15.24 4.47 -12.34
C ARG A 137 -13.77 4.86 -12.37
N SER A 138 -13.10 4.61 -11.26
CA SER A 138 -11.65 4.74 -11.18
C SER A 138 -11.09 3.57 -10.41
N GLU A 139 -9.92 3.14 -10.84
CA GLU A 139 -9.09 2.17 -10.17
C GLU A 139 -7.83 2.88 -9.69
N VAL A 140 -7.51 2.71 -8.43
CA VAL A 140 -6.39 3.33 -7.75
C VAL A 140 -5.50 2.22 -7.19
N VAL A 141 -4.21 2.31 -7.49
CA VAL A 141 -3.20 1.40 -6.93
C VAL A 141 -2.46 2.13 -5.84
N LEU A 142 -2.51 1.60 -4.63
CA LEU A 142 -1.81 2.12 -3.45
C LEU A 142 -0.80 1.09 -2.97
N THR A 143 0.41 1.54 -2.64
CA THR A 143 1.53 0.66 -2.28
C THR A 143 2.26 1.16 -1.03
N ILE A 144 2.50 0.26 -0.09
CA ILE A 144 3.43 0.46 1.02
C ILE A 144 4.55 -0.55 0.81
N ASP A 145 5.70 -0.07 0.35
CA ASP A 145 6.83 -0.91 -0.04
C ASP A 145 7.97 -0.86 0.98
N ASN A 146 8.56 -2.02 1.26
CA ASN A 146 9.73 -2.21 2.12
C ASN A 146 9.59 -1.56 3.51
N ALA A 147 8.37 -1.51 4.06
CA ALA A 147 8.16 -1.04 5.41
C ALA A 147 8.60 -2.13 6.38
N SER A 148 9.46 -1.82 7.34
CA SER A 148 9.94 -2.81 8.32
C SER A 148 9.73 -2.38 9.76
N ILE A 149 9.57 -3.37 10.62
CA ILE A 149 9.55 -3.22 12.07
C ILE A 149 10.61 -4.12 12.69
N SER A 150 11.34 -3.58 13.67
CA SER A 150 12.41 -4.29 14.37
C SER A 150 12.17 -4.25 15.87
N GLY A 151 12.20 -5.42 16.53
CA GLY A 151 12.25 -5.53 17.99
C GLY A 151 10.91 -5.48 18.73
N GLU A 152 9.83 -5.03 18.09
CA GLU A 152 8.46 -5.13 18.63
C GLU A 152 7.72 -6.28 17.95
N LYS A 153 7.12 -7.17 18.76
CA LYS A 153 6.40 -8.32 18.22
C LYS A 153 5.10 -7.89 17.56
N CYS A 154 5.00 -8.06 16.26
CA CYS A 154 3.78 -7.89 15.50
C CYS A 154 2.91 -9.14 15.57
N GLU A 155 1.72 -9.03 16.15
CA GLU A 155 0.76 -10.13 16.14
C GLU A 155 -0.27 -9.98 15.05
N THR A 156 -0.82 -8.78 14.89
CA THR A 156 -1.86 -8.53 13.91
C THR A 156 -1.49 -7.30 13.10
N LEU A 157 -1.42 -7.46 11.79
CA LEU A 157 -1.33 -6.36 10.85
C LEU A 157 -2.74 -5.92 10.48
N THR A 158 -3.11 -4.71 10.90
CA THR A 158 -4.36 -4.05 10.53
C THR A 158 -4.13 -3.11 9.36
N ILE A 159 -4.84 -3.33 8.27
CA ILE A 159 -4.82 -2.51 7.06
C ILE A 159 -6.17 -1.82 6.91
N ASP A 160 -6.17 -0.50 6.92
CA ASP A 160 -7.36 0.34 6.79
C ASP A 160 -7.28 1.13 5.48
N ILE A 161 -8.25 0.86 4.60
CA ILE A 161 -8.42 1.51 3.30
C ILE A 161 -9.65 2.40 3.40
N GLN A 162 -9.46 3.70 3.20
CA GLN A 162 -10.51 4.72 3.26
C GLN A 162 -10.57 5.48 1.94
N GLY A 163 -11.77 5.79 1.47
CA GLY A 163 -12.00 6.63 0.30
C GLY A 163 -12.99 7.76 0.59
N ASP A 164 -12.61 9.00 0.32
CA ASP A 164 -13.55 10.10 0.06
C ASP A 164 -14.00 9.97 -1.41
N LEU A 165 -14.88 9.00 -1.60
CA LEU A 165 -15.49 8.53 -2.84
C LEU A 165 -17.00 8.43 -2.62
N ASP A 166 -17.80 8.32 -3.69
CA ASP A 166 -19.23 7.99 -3.55
C ASP A 166 -19.37 6.54 -3.07
N VAL A 167 -18.64 5.60 -3.69
CA VAL A 167 -18.65 4.17 -3.33
C VAL A 167 -17.30 3.52 -3.67
N ILE A 168 -16.78 2.68 -2.76
CA ILE A 168 -15.77 1.66 -3.01
C ILE A 168 -16.50 0.38 -3.44
N ASN A 169 -16.31 -0.03 -4.69
CA ASN A 169 -16.95 -1.21 -5.27
C ASN A 169 -16.19 -2.49 -4.93
N ASP A 170 -14.88 -2.48 -5.15
CA ASP A 170 -14.03 -3.65 -4.98
C ASP A 170 -12.62 -3.27 -4.51
N VAL A 171 -11.99 -4.17 -3.77
CA VAL A 171 -10.61 -4.03 -3.29
C VAL A 171 -9.89 -5.36 -3.47
N ASP A 172 -8.81 -5.38 -4.26
CA ASP A 172 -7.84 -6.47 -4.31
C ASP A 172 -6.65 -6.11 -3.44
N LEU A 173 -6.58 -6.69 -2.24
CA LEU A 173 -5.52 -6.45 -1.27
C LEU A 173 -4.55 -7.65 -1.22
N LYS A 174 -3.29 -7.36 -1.49
CA LYS A 174 -2.17 -8.29 -1.40
C LYS A 174 -1.18 -7.81 -0.37
N VAL A 175 -0.77 -8.72 0.50
CA VAL A 175 0.23 -8.44 1.53
C VAL A 175 1.30 -9.51 1.45
N PHE A 176 2.54 -9.08 1.32
CA PHE A 176 3.71 -9.91 1.47
C PHE A 176 4.40 -9.54 2.76
N THR A 177 4.62 -10.54 3.61
CA THR A 177 5.40 -10.41 4.83
C THR A 177 6.63 -11.28 4.68
N TYR A 178 7.79 -10.78 5.07
CA TYR A 178 9.02 -11.56 5.06
C TYR A 178 10.02 -11.14 6.13
N GLU A 179 10.76 -12.12 6.62
CA GLU A 179 11.79 -11.97 7.63
C GLU A 179 13.16 -12.16 7.01
N LYS A 180 14.13 -11.32 7.40
CA LYS A 180 15.54 -11.49 7.05
C LYS A 180 16.28 -12.07 8.26
N PHE A 181 16.91 -13.23 8.08
CA PHE A 181 17.71 -13.92 9.10
C PHE A 181 19.22 -13.77 8.84
#